data_AF-M2T7V3-F1
#
_entry.id   AF-M2T7V3-F1
#
_cell.length_a   1.000
_cell.length_b   1.000
_cell.length_c   1.000
_cell.angle_alpha   90.00
_cell.angle_beta   90.00
_cell.angle_gamma   90.00
#
_symmetry.space_group_name_H-M   'P 1'
#
loop_
_entity.id
_entity.type
_entity.pdbx_description
1 polymer ?
#
loop_
_entity_poly.entity_id
_entity_poly.type
_entity_poly.pdbx_seq_one_letter_code
_entity_poly.pdbx_strand_id
1 'polypeptide(L)'
;MSNRKERRAKGTAFNAKATGGGLQPSTEIDQDGVEMILRHPDFSKPKGKTLFDLAEERQRELDELNPARKAARAAAMASRPVGDDQGPPIGPFGDSVLYSVSMAALHLTLDVLVYNQYREDIIWTEIVSRAATAWPIFAVLVYLTHVDISYRFPKVRDVVFFAGSIAAGCYLVYSGNQHGYFYVMKSAPPVGTLWIWSVVEMSLPFAATSALAVFGYIYWNGFQLF
;
A
#
# COMPACT_ATOMS: atom_id res chain seq x y z
N MET A 1 59.75 -11.26 28.38
CA MET A 1 58.44 -11.82 28.83
C MET A 1 58.02 -11.18 30.16
N SER A 2 57.43 -9.99 30.18
CA SER A 2 56.79 -9.45 31.40
C SER A 2 55.87 -8.28 31.08
N ASN A 3 54.83 -8.51 30.26
CA ASN A 3 53.83 -7.48 29.98
C ASN A 3 52.41 -8.06 29.81
N ARG A 4 52.23 -9.31 30.29
CA ARG A 4 50.94 -10.02 30.27
C ARG A 4 50.29 -10.10 31.65
N LYS A 5 51.10 -10.08 32.73
CA LYS A 5 50.62 -10.11 34.12
C LYS A 5 50.13 -8.74 34.58
N GLU A 6 50.78 -7.66 34.16
CA GLU A 6 50.40 -6.28 34.52
C GLU A 6 49.06 -5.86 33.88
N ARG A 7 48.78 -6.35 32.67
CA ARG A 7 47.48 -6.12 31.98
C ARG A 7 46.32 -6.90 32.60
N ARG A 8 46.60 -8.04 33.28
CA ARG A 8 45.57 -8.77 34.05
C ARG A 8 45.27 -8.11 35.39
N ALA A 9 46.28 -7.55 36.07
CA ALA A 9 46.08 -6.82 37.33
C ALA A 9 45.27 -5.52 37.15
N LYS A 10 45.45 -4.81 36.02
CA LYS A 10 44.64 -3.62 35.68
C LYS A 10 43.19 -3.94 35.27
N GLY A 11 42.91 -5.17 34.82
CA GLY A 11 41.55 -5.62 34.50
C GLY A 11 40.73 -6.06 35.72
N THR A 12 41.39 -6.38 36.83
CA THR A 12 40.73 -6.83 38.08
C THR A 12 40.48 -5.70 39.09
N ALA A 13 40.98 -4.48 38.86
CA ALA A 13 40.79 -3.35 39.76
C ALA A 13 39.59 -2.44 39.40
N PHE A 14 38.97 -2.63 38.24
CA PHE A 14 37.75 -1.93 37.83
C PHE A 14 36.51 -2.81 38.01
N ASN A 15 36.38 -3.45 39.17
CA ASN A 15 35.12 -4.06 39.56
C ASN A 15 34.94 -4.02 41.08
N ALA A 16 34.75 -2.82 41.62
CA ALA A 16 34.37 -2.63 43.01
C ALA A 16 33.58 -1.32 43.19
N LYS A 17 32.50 -1.15 42.43
CA LYS A 17 31.33 -0.42 42.93
C LYS A 17 30.07 -0.90 42.21
N ALA A 18 29.76 -2.18 42.40
CA ALA A 18 28.38 -2.63 42.26
C ALA A 18 27.59 -1.98 43.39
N THR A 19 26.98 -0.82 43.13
CA THR A 19 25.84 -0.35 43.91
C THR A 19 24.71 -1.33 43.64
N GLY A 20 24.67 -2.39 44.44
CA GLY A 20 23.55 -3.32 44.54
C GLY A 20 22.33 -2.60 45.11
N GLY A 21 21.71 -1.76 44.30
CA GLY A 21 20.30 -1.41 44.44
C GLY A 21 19.55 -2.23 43.42
N GLY A 22 18.97 -3.36 43.84
CA GLY A 22 17.99 -4.04 42.99
C GLY A 22 16.88 -3.05 42.61
N LEU A 23 16.41 -3.13 41.37
CA LEU A 23 15.19 -2.41 40.95
C LEU A 23 14.06 -2.86 41.88
N GLN A 24 13.74 -2.04 42.89
CA GLN A 24 12.61 -2.28 43.76
C GLN A 24 11.37 -1.79 43.00
N PRO A 25 10.39 -2.65 42.71
CA PRO A 25 9.14 -2.20 42.11
C PRO A 25 8.40 -1.34 43.14
N SER A 26 8.48 -0.02 43.01
CA SER A 26 7.63 0.91 43.74
C SER A 26 6.34 1.14 42.97
N THR A 27 5.21 1.22 43.67
CA THR A 27 3.92 1.64 43.11
C THR A 27 3.80 3.17 43.01
N GLU A 28 4.80 3.88 43.53
CA GLU A 28 4.89 5.34 43.51
C GLU A 28 5.92 5.74 42.46
N ILE A 29 5.54 6.70 41.62
CA ILE A 29 6.40 7.28 40.60
C ILE A 29 7.21 8.38 41.30
N ASP A 30 8.53 8.20 41.36
CA ASP A 30 9.44 9.22 41.89
C ASP A 30 9.39 10.50 41.04
N GLN A 31 9.82 11.64 41.59
CA GLN A 31 9.79 12.93 40.90
C GLN A 31 10.53 12.88 39.55
N ASP A 32 11.66 12.16 39.50
CA ASP A 32 12.41 11.92 38.26
C ASP A 32 11.60 11.13 37.22
N GLY A 33 10.76 10.19 37.68
CA GLY A 33 9.85 9.43 36.82
C GLY A 33 8.69 10.28 36.30
N VAL A 34 8.15 11.17 37.12
CA VAL A 34 7.13 12.14 36.70
C VAL A 34 7.71 13.11 35.67
N GLU A 35 8.92 13.62 35.89
CA GLU A 35 9.60 14.51 34.95
C GLU A 35 9.91 13.78 33.63
N MET A 36 10.31 12.50 33.67
CA MET A 36 10.52 11.69 32.48
C MET A 36 9.23 11.45 31.69
N ILE A 37 8.08 11.25 32.35
CA ILE A 37 6.77 11.07 31.71
C ILE A 37 6.27 12.38 31.06
N LEU A 38 6.53 13.52 31.70
CA LEU A 38 6.10 14.84 31.23
C LEU A 38 7.04 15.44 30.17
N ARG A 39 8.24 14.89 30.01
CA ARG A 39 9.21 15.39 29.03
C ARG A 39 8.76 15.05 27.62
N HIS A 40 8.41 16.06 26.85
CA HIS A 40 8.13 15.89 25.44
C HIS A 40 9.38 15.40 24.68
N PRO A 41 9.23 14.50 23.69
CA PRO A 41 10.32 14.08 22.82
C PRO A 41 10.91 15.31 22.13
N ASP A 42 12.23 15.46 22.20
CA ASP A 42 12.92 16.52 21.48
C ASP A 42 12.93 16.17 19.98
N PHE A 43 12.12 16.86 19.19
CA PHE A 43 12.05 16.73 17.74
C PHE A 43 13.12 17.57 17.01
N SER A 44 14.04 18.18 17.76
CA SER A 44 15.18 18.89 17.16
C SER A 44 15.99 17.94 16.29
N LYS A 45 16.44 18.43 15.13
CA LYS A 45 17.26 17.64 14.20
C LYS A 45 18.51 17.10 14.92
N PRO A 46 18.95 15.87 14.61
CA PRO A 46 20.17 15.30 15.17
C PRO A 46 21.33 16.27 14.98
N LYS A 47 22.01 16.64 16.07
CA LYS A 47 23.16 17.57 16.04
C LYS A 47 24.47 16.89 15.59
N GLY A 48 24.44 15.58 15.34
CA GLY A 48 25.60 14.78 14.93
C GLY A 48 25.33 13.97 13.67
N LYS A 49 26.34 13.23 13.22
CA LYS A 49 26.24 12.33 12.06
C LYS A 49 25.04 11.40 12.21
N THR A 50 24.22 11.32 11.16
CA THR A 50 23.08 10.42 11.13
C THR A 50 23.56 8.97 11.03
N LEU A 51 22.68 8.03 11.34
CA LEU A 51 22.98 6.60 11.15
C LEU A 51 23.26 6.28 9.68
N PHE A 52 22.66 7.04 8.75
CA PHE A 52 22.95 6.94 7.33
C PHE A 52 24.38 7.38 7.02
N ASP A 53 24.83 8.50 7.58
CA ASP A 53 26.20 9.00 7.37
C ASP A 53 27.25 8.03 7.94
N LEU A 54 27.00 7.47 9.13
CA LEU A 54 27.86 6.47 9.76
C LEU A 54 27.91 5.15 8.97
N ALA A 55 26.75 4.73 8.45
CA ALA A 55 26.67 3.54 7.60
C ALA A 55 27.41 3.76 6.28
N GLU A 56 27.31 4.95 5.69
CA GLU A 56 28.02 5.31 4.46
C GLU A 56 29.54 5.35 4.67
N GLU A 57 30.02 5.96 5.76
CA GLU A 57 31.44 5.96 6.12
C GLU A 57 32.00 4.55 6.28
N ARG A 58 31.31 3.69 7.07
CA ARG A 58 31.68 2.28 7.22
C ARG A 58 31.67 1.53 5.91
N GLN A 59 30.72 1.84 5.03
CA GLN A 59 30.63 1.20 3.72
C GLN A 59 31.80 1.60 2.83
N ARG A 60 32.21 2.87 2.85
CA ARG A 60 33.40 3.36 2.13
C ARG A 60 34.68 2.68 2.62
N GLU A 61 34.86 2.56 3.93
CA GLU A 61 36.00 1.83 4.51
C GLU A 61 36.02 0.34 4.08
N LEU A 62 34.87 -0.33 4.11
CA LEU A 62 34.73 -1.72 3.67
C LEU A 62 35.04 -1.91 2.18
N ASP A 63 34.66 -0.94 1.36
CA ASP A 63 34.87 -0.95 -0.08
C ASP A 63 36.35 -0.71 -0.45
N GLU A 64 37.06 0.11 0.33
CA GLU A 64 38.52 0.29 0.22
C GLU A 64 39.29 -0.97 0.63
N LEU A 65 38.86 -1.64 1.70
CA LEU A 65 39.49 -2.85 2.21
C LEU A 65 39.24 -4.09 1.34
N ASN A 66 38.13 -4.13 0.58
CA ASN A 66 37.77 -5.29 -0.21
C ASN A 66 37.12 -4.92 -1.56
N PRO A 67 37.93 -4.61 -2.58
CA PRO A 67 37.43 -4.25 -3.91
C PRO A 67 36.69 -5.40 -4.60
N ALA A 68 36.98 -6.66 -4.25
CA ALA A 68 36.26 -7.82 -4.78
C ALA A 68 34.83 -7.91 -4.22
N ARG A 69 34.62 -7.58 -2.93
CA ARG A 69 33.29 -7.50 -2.32
C ARG A 69 32.50 -6.30 -2.85
N LYS A 70 33.18 -5.17 -3.14
CA LYS A 70 32.60 -4.03 -3.85
C LYS A 70 32.14 -4.43 -5.25
N ALA A 71 32.98 -5.12 -6.03
CA ALA A 71 32.65 -5.60 -7.37
C ALA A 71 31.50 -6.62 -7.34
N ALA A 72 31.50 -7.55 -6.38
CA ALA A 72 30.40 -8.50 -6.18
C ALA A 72 29.09 -7.80 -5.79
N ARG A 73 29.14 -6.76 -4.95
CA ARG A 73 27.96 -5.94 -4.61
C ARG A 73 27.48 -5.12 -5.79
N ALA A 74 28.38 -4.51 -6.56
CA ALA A 74 28.04 -3.77 -7.76
C ALA A 74 27.45 -4.70 -8.83
N ALA A 75 28.00 -5.91 -8.99
CA ALA A 75 27.44 -6.94 -9.86
C ALA A 75 26.07 -7.42 -9.36
N ALA A 76 25.89 -7.63 -8.05
CA ALA A 76 24.60 -7.97 -7.44
C ALA A 76 23.56 -6.84 -7.58
N MET A 77 24.01 -5.58 -7.58
CA MET A 77 23.19 -4.38 -7.74
C MET A 77 22.91 -4.07 -9.22
N ALA A 78 23.77 -4.54 -10.13
CA ALA A 78 23.55 -4.53 -11.58
C ALA A 78 22.71 -5.73 -12.06
N SER A 79 22.74 -6.85 -11.32
CA SER A 79 21.84 -8.00 -11.53
C SER A 79 20.51 -7.84 -10.79
N ARG A 80 20.41 -6.88 -9.86
CA ARG A 80 19.10 -6.35 -9.45
C ARG A 80 18.49 -5.71 -10.71
N PRO A 81 17.26 -6.09 -11.09
CA PRO A 81 16.60 -5.41 -12.20
C PRO A 81 16.63 -3.91 -11.90
N VAL A 82 17.18 -3.13 -12.84
CA VAL A 82 17.45 -1.68 -12.72
C VAL A 82 16.13 -0.88 -12.81
N GLY A 83 15.12 -1.24 -12.01
CA GLY A 83 13.78 -0.67 -12.07
C GLY A 83 13.02 -0.63 -10.75
N ASP A 84 13.65 -0.94 -9.61
CA ASP A 84 12.92 -1.24 -8.36
C ASP A 84 12.55 -0.01 -7.49
N ASP A 85 12.85 1.22 -7.94
CA ASP A 85 12.33 2.44 -7.27
C ASP A 85 11.00 2.93 -7.88
N GLN A 86 10.51 2.29 -8.96
CA GLN A 86 9.23 2.59 -9.60
C GLN A 86 8.35 1.33 -9.81
N GLY A 87 8.79 0.17 -9.33
CA GLY A 87 8.06 -1.10 -9.43
C GLY A 87 7.18 -1.40 -8.21
N PRO A 88 6.22 -2.33 -8.34
CA PRO A 88 5.36 -2.72 -7.22
C PRO A 88 6.15 -3.33 -6.04
N PRO A 89 5.86 -2.99 -4.77
CA PRO A 89 6.66 -3.39 -3.60
C PRO A 89 6.84 -4.90 -3.39
N ILE A 90 5.91 -5.71 -3.91
CA ILE A 90 5.86 -7.18 -3.75
C ILE A 90 6.07 -7.88 -5.11
N GLY A 91 6.48 -7.13 -6.13
CA GLY A 91 6.55 -7.56 -7.53
C GLY A 91 5.17 -7.64 -8.20
N PRO A 92 5.11 -7.73 -9.54
CA PRO A 92 3.86 -7.65 -10.30
C PRO A 92 2.82 -8.68 -9.89
N PHE A 93 3.24 -9.92 -9.57
CA PHE A 93 2.33 -10.97 -9.14
C PHE A 93 1.73 -10.68 -7.76
N GLY A 94 2.56 -10.33 -6.77
CA GLY A 94 2.11 -10.06 -5.41
C GLY A 94 1.16 -8.85 -5.35
N ASP A 95 1.48 -7.80 -6.08
CA ASP A 95 0.65 -6.61 -6.19
C ASP A 95 -0.70 -6.92 -6.86
N SER A 96 -0.69 -7.71 -7.94
CA SER A 96 -1.91 -8.13 -8.62
C SER A 96 -2.83 -8.96 -7.73
N VAL A 97 -2.26 -9.84 -6.90
CA VAL A 97 -3.03 -10.62 -5.93
C VAL A 97 -3.68 -9.68 -4.91
N LEU A 98 -2.92 -8.76 -4.32
CA LEU A 98 -3.46 -7.80 -3.34
C LEU A 98 -4.59 -6.95 -3.94
N TYR A 99 -4.36 -6.34 -5.12
CA TYR A 99 -5.38 -5.56 -5.80
C TYR A 99 -6.62 -6.40 -6.16
N SER A 100 -6.45 -7.63 -6.63
CA SER A 100 -7.58 -8.52 -6.95
C SER A 100 -8.43 -8.85 -5.72
N VAL A 101 -7.81 -9.03 -4.55
CA VAL A 101 -8.49 -9.28 -3.28
C VAL A 101 -9.24 -8.02 -2.84
N SER A 102 -8.62 -6.85 -2.93
CA SER A 102 -9.28 -5.57 -2.65
C SER A 102 -10.47 -5.31 -3.59
N MET A 103 -10.34 -5.64 -4.88
CA MET A 103 -11.45 -5.56 -5.84
C MET A 103 -12.58 -6.54 -5.50
N ALA A 104 -12.26 -7.78 -5.11
CA ALA A 104 -13.26 -8.75 -4.68
C ALA A 104 -14.01 -8.28 -3.42
N ALA A 105 -13.31 -7.68 -2.46
CA ALA A 105 -13.92 -7.11 -1.26
C ALA A 105 -14.85 -5.93 -1.59
N LEU A 106 -14.42 -5.04 -2.50
CA LEU A 106 -15.24 -3.94 -2.98
C LEU A 106 -16.47 -4.44 -3.74
N HIS A 107 -16.32 -5.42 -4.62
CA HIS A 107 -17.43 -6.07 -5.30
C HIS A 107 -18.44 -6.66 -4.32
N LEU A 108 -17.98 -7.42 -3.32
CA LEU A 108 -18.85 -8.01 -2.30
C LEU A 108 -19.59 -6.93 -1.51
N THR A 109 -18.91 -5.84 -1.17
CA THR A 109 -19.50 -4.71 -0.46
C THR A 109 -20.57 -4.00 -1.29
N LEU A 110 -20.31 -3.79 -2.59
CA LEU A 110 -21.31 -3.24 -3.50
C LEU A 110 -22.51 -4.18 -3.67
N ASP A 111 -22.29 -5.50 -3.74
CA ASP A 111 -23.37 -6.49 -3.81
C ASP A 111 -24.27 -6.40 -2.57
N VAL A 112 -23.68 -6.40 -1.37
CA VAL A 112 -24.42 -6.21 -0.10
C VAL A 112 -25.15 -4.86 -0.06
N LEU A 113 -24.49 -3.78 -0.50
CA LEU A 113 -25.09 -2.44 -0.51
C LEU A 113 -26.33 -2.40 -1.41
N VAL A 114 -26.28 -3.02 -2.58
CA VAL A 114 -27.39 -3.00 -3.54
C VAL A 114 -28.59 -3.80 -3.02
N TYR A 115 -28.38 -4.94 -2.33
CA TYR A 115 -29.48 -5.63 -1.63
C TYR A 115 -30.12 -4.75 -0.55
N ASN A 116 -29.30 -4.04 0.24
CA ASN A 116 -29.79 -3.11 1.25
C ASN A 116 -30.55 -1.91 0.65
N GLN A 117 -30.11 -1.39 -0.50
CA GLN A 117 -30.77 -0.30 -1.21
C GLN A 117 -32.19 -0.67 -1.67
N TYR A 118 -32.38 -1.90 -2.14
CA TYR A 118 -33.68 -2.40 -2.59
C TYR A 118 -34.50 -3.08 -1.49
N ARG A 119 -33.98 -3.17 -0.26
CA ARG A 119 -34.60 -3.87 0.88
C ARG A 119 -34.93 -5.34 0.57
N GLU A 120 -34.06 -6.00 -0.17
CA GLU A 120 -34.18 -7.43 -0.48
C GLU A 120 -33.42 -8.25 0.56
N ASP A 121 -33.86 -9.49 0.82
CA ASP A 121 -33.18 -10.39 1.75
C ASP A 121 -31.79 -10.79 1.22
N ILE A 122 -30.79 -10.72 2.11
CA ILE A 122 -29.40 -11.01 1.76
C ILE A 122 -29.19 -12.53 1.65
N ILE A 123 -29.09 -13.02 0.41
CA ILE A 123 -28.78 -14.42 0.12
C ILE A 123 -27.26 -14.59 -0.02
N TRP A 124 -26.59 -14.86 1.10
CA TRP A 124 -25.12 -14.97 1.16
C TRP A 124 -24.53 -15.96 0.15
N THR A 125 -25.19 -17.10 -0.07
CA THR A 125 -24.72 -18.12 -1.01
C THR A 125 -24.62 -17.57 -2.45
N GLU A 126 -25.58 -16.74 -2.87
CA GLU A 126 -25.56 -16.14 -4.21
C GLU A 126 -24.51 -15.05 -4.32
N ILE A 127 -24.39 -14.20 -3.31
CA ILE A 127 -23.42 -13.10 -3.25
C ILE A 127 -22.00 -13.66 -3.29
N VAL A 128 -21.70 -14.66 -2.46
CA VAL A 128 -20.37 -15.29 -2.40
C VAL A 128 -20.07 -16.03 -3.71
N SER A 129 -21.04 -16.75 -4.28
CA SER A 129 -20.86 -17.44 -5.57
C SER A 129 -20.57 -16.46 -6.71
N ARG A 130 -21.30 -15.34 -6.77
CA ARG A 130 -21.09 -14.29 -7.76
C ARG A 130 -19.75 -13.58 -7.58
N ALA A 131 -19.37 -13.24 -6.34
CA ALA A 131 -18.07 -12.68 -6.03
C ALA A 131 -16.92 -13.65 -6.39
N ALA A 132 -17.06 -14.93 -6.08
CA ALA A 132 -16.09 -15.96 -6.45
C ALA A 132 -15.96 -16.14 -7.98
N THR A 133 -17.07 -16.01 -8.70
CA THR A 133 -17.08 -16.05 -10.18
C THR A 133 -16.42 -14.80 -10.80
N ALA A 134 -16.61 -13.63 -10.19
CA ALA A 134 -16.04 -12.36 -10.66
C ALA A 134 -14.55 -12.21 -10.32
N TRP A 135 -14.09 -12.79 -9.20
CA TRP A 135 -12.70 -12.68 -8.75
C TRP A 135 -11.63 -13.06 -9.78
N PRO A 136 -11.70 -14.21 -10.50
CA PRO A 136 -10.68 -14.54 -11.51
C PRO A 136 -10.66 -13.51 -12.65
N ILE A 137 -11.81 -12.91 -12.99
CA ILE A 137 -11.88 -11.84 -14.00
C ILE A 137 -11.13 -10.61 -13.50
N PHE A 138 -11.37 -10.18 -12.26
CA PHE A 138 -10.63 -9.07 -11.66
C PHE A 138 -9.14 -9.39 -11.53
N ALA A 139 -8.76 -10.60 -11.13
CA ALA A 139 -7.36 -11.01 -11.03
C ALA A 139 -6.63 -10.93 -12.38
N VAL A 140 -7.25 -11.39 -13.46
CA VAL A 140 -6.69 -11.29 -14.81
C VAL A 140 -6.60 -9.83 -15.27
N LEU A 141 -7.65 -9.04 -15.07
CA LEU A 141 -7.66 -7.62 -15.45
C LEU A 141 -6.58 -6.83 -14.71
N VAL A 142 -6.50 -6.97 -13.39
CA VAL A 142 -5.48 -6.33 -12.57
C VAL A 142 -4.09 -6.77 -12.99
N TYR A 143 -3.88 -8.08 -13.19
CA TYR A 143 -2.59 -8.58 -13.62
C TYR A 143 -2.17 -7.96 -14.95
N LEU A 144 -3.06 -7.93 -15.94
CA LEU A 144 -2.79 -7.35 -17.25
C LEU A 144 -2.42 -5.86 -17.15
N THR A 145 -3.06 -5.11 -16.25
CA THR A 145 -2.79 -3.67 -16.09
C THR A 145 -1.59 -3.37 -15.20
N HIS A 146 -1.12 -4.33 -14.41
CA HIS A 146 0.07 -4.21 -13.54
C HIS A 146 1.30 -4.92 -14.13
N VAL A 147 1.20 -5.54 -15.31
CA VAL A 147 2.37 -6.01 -16.06
C VAL A 147 3.17 -4.80 -16.58
N ASP A 148 4.49 -4.92 -16.62
CA ASP A 148 5.45 -3.88 -17.02
C ASP A 148 5.11 -3.13 -18.32
N ILE A 149 4.39 -3.78 -19.24
CA ILE A 149 3.93 -3.19 -20.51
C ILE A 149 2.98 -1.99 -20.26
N SER A 150 2.11 -2.10 -19.26
CA SER A 150 1.14 -1.07 -18.91
C SER A 150 1.83 0.20 -18.37
N TYR A 151 2.87 0.03 -17.55
CA TYR A 151 3.70 1.13 -17.05
C TYR A 151 4.60 1.74 -18.12
N ARG A 152 4.90 1.01 -19.20
CA ARG A 152 5.72 1.52 -20.31
C ARG A 152 5.00 2.59 -21.14
N PHE A 153 3.67 2.56 -21.20
CA PHE A 153 2.86 3.51 -21.96
C PHE A 153 1.75 4.15 -21.10
N PRO A 154 2.11 5.01 -20.13
CA PRO A 154 1.16 5.53 -19.13
C PRO A 154 0.00 6.31 -19.76
N LYS A 155 0.23 6.98 -20.90
CA LYS A 155 -0.82 7.72 -21.61
C LYS A 155 -1.90 6.81 -22.22
N VAL A 156 -1.51 5.63 -22.73
CA VAL A 156 -2.47 4.67 -23.29
C VAL A 156 -3.32 4.07 -22.17
N ARG A 157 -2.66 3.69 -21.06
CA ARG A 157 -3.32 3.21 -19.84
C ARG A 157 -4.37 4.21 -19.35
N ASP A 158 -3.98 5.48 -19.17
CA ASP A 158 -4.89 6.54 -18.73
C ASP A 158 -6.09 6.72 -19.68
N VAL A 159 -5.88 6.66 -21.01
CA VAL A 159 -6.96 6.77 -21.99
C VAL A 159 -7.91 5.57 -21.93
N VAL A 160 -7.39 4.35 -21.75
CA VAL A 160 -8.21 3.13 -21.63
C VAL A 160 -9.08 3.19 -20.37
N PHE A 161 -8.51 3.56 -19.23
CA PHE A 161 -9.28 3.72 -17.99
C PHE A 161 -10.26 4.90 -18.06
N PHE A 162 -9.89 5.99 -18.74
CA PHE A 162 -10.79 7.11 -18.98
C PHE A 162 -12.04 6.68 -19.78
N ALA A 163 -11.84 6.00 -20.91
CA ALA A 163 -12.93 5.48 -21.73
C ALA A 163 -13.77 4.44 -20.97
N GLY A 164 -13.11 3.51 -20.27
CA GLY A 164 -13.76 2.50 -19.44
C GLY A 164 -14.60 3.11 -18.32
N SER A 165 -14.10 4.17 -17.67
CA SER A 165 -14.79 4.88 -16.60
C SER A 165 -16.05 5.59 -17.10
N ILE A 166 -15.98 6.28 -18.24
CA ILE A 166 -17.16 6.93 -18.84
C ILE A 166 -18.19 5.89 -19.23
N ALA A 167 -17.78 4.82 -19.91
CA ALA A 167 -18.69 3.75 -20.35
C ALA A 167 -19.38 3.07 -19.15
N ALA A 168 -18.61 2.68 -18.13
CA ALA A 168 -19.13 2.03 -16.93
C ALA A 168 -20.05 2.97 -16.13
N GLY A 169 -19.66 4.24 -15.94
CA GLY A 169 -20.48 5.23 -15.25
C GLY A 169 -21.80 5.52 -15.96
N CYS A 170 -21.76 5.74 -17.29
CA CYS A 170 -22.97 5.96 -18.08
C CYS A 170 -23.87 4.72 -18.09
N TYR A 171 -23.29 3.52 -18.16
CA TYR A 171 -24.04 2.27 -18.09
C TYR A 171 -24.72 2.07 -16.74
N LEU A 172 -24.07 2.38 -15.62
CA LEU A 172 -24.69 2.29 -14.29
C LEU A 172 -25.89 3.24 -14.15
N VAL A 173 -25.72 4.49 -14.60
CA VAL A 173 -26.80 5.48 -14.64
C VAL A 173 -27.96 4.96 -15.50
N TYR A 174 -27.66 4.51 -16.71
CA TYR A 174 -28.66 3.98 -17.63
C TYR A 174 -29.39 2.77 -17.04
N SER A 175 -28.64 1.81 -16.50
CA SER A 175 -29.17 0.59 -15.90
C SER A 175 -30.09 0.89 -14.72
N GLY A 176 -29.68 1.80 -13.82
CA GLY A 176 -30.49 2.23 -12.69
C GLY A 176 -31.80 2.93 -13.09
N ASN A 177 -31.81 3.64 -14.22
CA ASN A 177 -32.99 4.41 -14.67
C ASN A 177 -33.96 3.57 -15.53
N GLN A 178 -33.44 2.61 -16.30
CA GLN A 178 -34.19 1.93 -17.36
C GLN A 178 -34.46 0.45 -17.08
N HIS A 179 -33.70 -0.19 -16.20
CA HIS A 179 -33.86 -1.61 -15.91
C HIS A 179 -34.55 -1.85 -14.56
N GLY A 180 -35.26 -2.98 -14.49
CA GLY A 180 -35.87 -3.42 -13.23
C GLY A 180 -34.80 -3.75 -12.19
N TYR A 181 -35.19 -3.65 -10.92
CA TYR A 181 -34.26 -3.74 -9.80
C TYR A 181 -33.39 -5.02 -9.81
N PHE A 182 -33.96 -6.19 -10.12
CA PHE A 182 -33.21 -7.45 -10.22
C PHE A 182 -32.03 -7.40 -11.20
N TYR A 183 -32.18 -6.67 -12.31
CA TYR A 183 -31.10 -6.50 -13.27
C TYR A 183 -30.00 -5.59 -12.71
N VAL A 184 -30.40 -4.50 -12.06
CA VAL A 184 -29.48 -3.56 -11.41
C VAL A 184 -28.71 -4.27 -10.29
N MET A 185 -29.39 -5.11 -9.49
CA MET A 185 -28.76 -5.90 -8.43
C MET A 185 -27.65 -6.82 -8.93
N LYS A 186 -27.80 -7.41 -10.12
CA LYS A 186 -26.80 -8.33 -10.68
C LYS A 186 -25.70 -7.63 -11.47
N SER A 187 -26.00 -6.49 -12.09
CA SER A 187 -25.07 -5.77 -12.97
C SER A 187 -24.30 -4.66 -12.26
N ALA A 188 -24.89 -3.99 -11.28
CA ALA A 188 -24.28 -2.84 -10.61
C ALA A 188 -23.04 -3.21 -9.78
N PRO A 189 -22.97 -4.32 -9.04
CA PRO A 189 -21.77 -4.65 -8.27
C PRO A 189 -20.50 -4.83 -9.11
N PRO A 190 -20.48 -5.66 -10.18
CA PRO A 190 -19.28 -5.81 -11.01
C PRO A 190 -18.96 -4.56 -11.82
N VAL A 191 -19.96 -3.87 -12.39
CA VAL A 191 -19.70 -2.67 -13.19
C VAL A 191 -19.27 -1.49 -12.31
N GLY A 192 -19.87 -1.33 -11.12
CA GLY A 192 -19.47 -0.36 -10.11
C GLY A 192 -18.04 -0.58 -9.63
N THR A 193 -17.64 -1.85 -9.45
CA THR A 193 -16.26 -2.20 -9.11
C THR A 193 -15.28 -1.76 -10.19
N LEU A 194 -15.58 -2.07 -11.45
CA LEU A 194 -14.75 -1.66 -12.59
C LEU A 194 -14.71 -0.15 -12.77
N TRP A 195 -15.82 0.55 -12.52
CA TRP A 195 -15.89 2.00 -12.60
C TRP A 195 -15.00 2.66 -11.54
N ILE A 196 -15.15 2.29 -10.27
CA ILE A 196 -14.35 2.82 -9.16
C ILE A 196 -12.87 2.53 -9.39
N TRP A 197 -12.54 1.29 -9.78
CA TRP A 197 -11.17 0.92 -10.10
C TRP A 197 -10.58 1.77 -11.22
N SER A 198 -11.33 1.99 -12.30
CA SER A 198 -10.89 2.84 -13.41
C SER A 198 -10.61 4.28 -12.98
N VAL A 199 -11.45 4.84 -12.10
CA VAL A 199 -11.27 6.20 -11.55
C VAL A 199 -10.03 6.30 -10.68
N VAL A 200 -9.75 5.27 -9.86
CA VAL A 200 -8.58 5.25 -8.96
C VAL A 200 -7.27 5.10 -9.74
N GLU A 201 -7.27 4.32 -10.83
CA GLU A 201 -6.04 4.01 -11.59
C GLU A 201 -5.61 5.13 -12.55
N MET A 202 -6.54 5.99 -12.98
CA MET A 202 -6.24 7.11 -13.87
C MET A 202 -5.74 8.36 -13.13
N SER A 203 -5.06 9.25 -13.83
CA SER A 203 -4.62 10.52 -13.25
C SER A 203 -5.79 11.45 -12.89
N LEU A 204 -5.63 12.22 -11.81
CA LEU A 204 -6.64 13.15 -11.26
C LEU A 204 -7.41 13.99 -12.30
N PRO A 205 -6.77 14.64 -13.31
CA PRO A 205 -7.52 15.42 -14.29
C PRO A 205 -8.44 14.54 -15.15
N PHE A 206 -7.99 13.35 -15.57
CA PHE A 206 -8.82 12.43 -16.33
C PHE A 206 -10.01 11.95 -15.48
N ALA A 207 -9.77 11.62 -14.21
CA ALA A 207 -10.83 11.23 -13.27
C ALA A 207 -11.88 12.32 -13.08
N ALA A 208 -11.44 13.57 -12.90
CA ALA A 208 -12.36 14.71 -12.79
C ALA A 208 -13.18 14.90 -14.08
N THR A 209 -12.53 14.81 -15.24
CA THR A 209 -13.22 14.95 -16.53
C THR A 209 -14.17 13.79 -16.84
N SER A 210 -13.86 12.55 -16.44
CA SER A 210 -14.75 11.41 -16.66
C SER A 210 -16.00 11.53 -15.79
N ALA A 211 -15.84 11.96 -14.54
CA ALA A 211 -16.97 12.26 -13.67
C ALA A 211 -17.87 13.36 -14.26
N LEU A 212 -17.28 14.47 -14.74
CA LEU A 212 -18.03 15.53 -15.41
C LEU A 212 -18.76 15.03 -16.66
N ALA A 213 -18.15 14.15 -17.45
CA ALA A 213 -18.79 13.54 -18.61
C ALA A 213 -20.00 12.69 -18.23
N VAL A 214 -19.90 11.87 -17.17
CA VAL A 214 -21.02 11.09 -16.64
C VAL A 214 -22.13 12.00 -16.10
N PHE A 215 -21.78 13.06 -15.37
CA PHE A 215 -22.76 14.06 -14.91
C PHE A 215 -23.46 14.76 -16.08
N GLY A 216 -22.72 15.14 -17.12
CA GLY A 216 -23.28 15.69 -18.35
C GLY A 216 -24.25 14.72 -19.04
N TYR A 217 -23.93 13.43 -19.05
CA TYR A 217 -24.80 12.39 -19.58
C TYR A 217 -26.11 12.24 -18.78
N ILE A 218 -26.06 12.30 -17.44
CA ILE A 218 -27.25 12.30 -16.58
C ILE A 218 -28.15 13.49 -16.95
N TYR A 219 -27.56 14.69 -17.02
CA TYR A 219 -28.29 15.93 -17.32
C TYR A 219 -28.92 15.91 -18.71
N TRP A 220 -28.18 15.48 -19.73
CA TRP A 220 -28.67 15.41 -21.12
C TRP A 220 -29.89 14.50 -21.26
N ASN A 221 -29.89 13.35 -20.58
CA ASN A 221 -30.96 12.37 -20.68
C ASN A 221 -32.12 12.62 -19.71
N GLY A 222 -32.01 13.64 -18.84
CA GLY A 222 -33.03 13.93 -17.82
C GLY A 222 -33.20 12.82 -16.79
N PHE A 223 -32.13 12.04 -16.55
CA PHE A 223 -32.16 10.95 -15.58
C PHE A 223 -32.21 11.45 -14.15
N GLN A 224 -32.85 10.68 -13.26
CA GLN A 224 -32.91 11.03 -11.85
C GLN A 224 -31.62 10.59 -11.13
N LEU A 225 -31.19 11.41 -10.18
CA LEU A 225 -30.16 11.06 -9.21
C LEU A 225 -30.86 10.31 -8.06
N PHE A 226 -30.54 9.03 -7.93
CA PHE A 226 -31.13 8.12 -6.93
C PHE A 226 -30.56 8.32 -5.53
#